data_AF-A0A1F2TTT7-F1
#
_entry.id   AF-A0A1F2TTT7-F1
#
_cell.length_a   1.000
_cell.length_b   1.000
_cell.length_c   1.000
_cell.angle_alpha   90.00
_cell.angle_beta   90.00
_cell.angle_gamma   90.00
#
_symmetry.space_group_name_H-M   'P 1'
#
loop_
_entity.id
_entity.type
_entity.pdbx_description
1 polymer ?
#
loop_
_entity_poly.entity_id
_entity_poly.type
_entity_poly.pdbx_seq_one_letter_code
_entity_poly.pdbx_strand_id
1 'polypeptide(L)'
;MNNQTFIVLLLALVLAIYVVMAVVAYIRMRGTRVIVCPENQESAAVNVDASHAAMTAVWDAEDIRLRSCSRWPEREDCDQACTGQIAVAPQETRAFEMLRKWYADKKCAICRRTIPPLHAVGPKPGMLNLASPSHETISWEEIPAEHLPVVFATHLPVCPQCQVAEAFRREFPDLIVDRNSRNAGNVH
;
A
#
# COMPACT_ATOMS: atom_id res chain seq x y z
N MET A 1 45.09 -18.12 16.89
CA MET A 1 43.95 -17.19 17.04
C MET A 1 43.82 -16.91 18.53
N ASN A 2 44.12 -15.69 18.99
CA ASN A 2 44.14 -15.37 20.41
C ASN A 2 42.71 -15.40 20.98
N ASN A 3 42.55 -15.79 22.25
CA ASN A 3 41.24 -15.82 22.92
C ASN A 3 40.48 -14.48 22.76
N GLN A 4 41.22 -13.36 22.83
CA GLN A 4 40.68 -12.02 22.58
C GLN A 4 40.11 -11.83 21.16
N THR A 5 40.80 -12.32 20.12
CA THR A 5 40.29 -12.24 18.74
C THR A 5 39.04 -13.11 18.56
N PHE A 6 38.97 -14.26 19.23
CA PHE A 6 37.80 -15.13 19.18
C PHE A 6 36.57 -14.48 19.85
N ILE A 7 36.75 -13.85 21.02
CA ILE A 7 35.68 -13.14 21.73
C ILE A 7 35.13 -11.98 20.90
N VAL A 8 36.00 -11.18 20.28
CA VAL A 8 35.57 -10.05 19.43
C VAL A 8 34.76 -10.54 18.22
N LEU A 9 35.21 -11.61 17.57
CA LEU A 9 34.48 -12.20 16.43
C LEU A 9 33.11 -12.75 16.86
N LEU A 10 33.02 -13.38 18.03
CA LEU A 10 31.76 -13.90 18.55
C LEU A 10 30.77 -12.75 18.85
N LEU A 11 31.21 -11.69 19.53
CA LEU A 11 30.39 -10.51 19.80
C LEU A 11 29.93 -9.81 18.52
N ALA A 12 30.81 -9.69 17.53
CA ALA A 12 30.47 -9.11 16.23
C ALA A 12 29.41 -9.95 15.49
N LEU A 13 29.51 -11.28 15.56
CA LEU A 13 28.52 -12.18 14.97
C LEU A 13 27.15 -12.06 15.65
N VAL A 14 27.11 -12.05 16.98
CA VAL A 14 25.85 -11.88 17.74
C VAL A 14 25.20 -10.54 17.42
N LEU A 15 25.99 -9.46 17.37
CA LEU A 15 25.51 -8.13 16.98
C LEU A 15 24.96 -8.12 15.56
N ALA A 16 25.66 -8.76 14.61
CA ALA A 16 25.20 -8.86 13.22
C ALA A 16 23.85 -9.59 13.11
N ILE A 17 23.67 -10.69 13.85
CA ILE A 17 22.39 -11.43 13.90
C ILE A 17 21.28 -10.54 14.46
N TYR A 18 21.54 -9.83 15.56
CA TYR A 18 20.57 -8.89 16.14
C TYR A 18 20.14 -7.81 15.15
N VAL A 19 21.11 -7.20 14.44
CA VAL A 19 20.83 -6.18 13.42
C VAL A 19 19.98 -6.73 12.29
N VAL A 20 20.30 -7.95 11.80
CA VAL A 20 19.51 -8.59 10.74
C VAL A 20 18.06 -8.83 11.20
N MET A 21 17.85 -9.36 12.41
CA MET A 21 16.52 -9.57 12.96
C MET A 21 15.73 -8.27 13.10
N ALA A 22 16.35 -7.22 13.65
CA ALA A 22 15.73 -5.91 13.79
C ALA A 22 15.34 -5.29 12.43
N VAL A 23 16.21 -5.42 11.42
CA VAL A 23 15.93 -4.93 10.06
C VAL A 23 14.78 -5.71 9.42
N VAL A 24 14.74 -7.04 9.55
CA VAL A 24 13.65 -7.87 9.03
C VAL A 24 12.33 -7.52 9.72
N ALA A 25 12.33 -7.40 11.04
CA ALA A 25 11.15 -6.99 11.82
C ALA A 25 10.66 -5.60 11.41
N TYR A 26 11.57 -4.63 11.24
CA TYR A 26 11.25 -3.30 10.75
C TYR A 26 10.61 -3.34 9.35
N ILE A 27 11.19 -4.10 8.41
CA ILE A 27 10.65 -4.22 7.04
C ILE A 27 9.28 -4.92 7.03
N ARG A 28 9.08 -5.92 7.89
CA ARG A 28 7.80 -6.60 8.06
C ARG A 28 6.75 -5.68 8.67
N MET A 29 7.15 -4.85 9.64
CA MET A 29 6.25 -4.01 10.43
C MET A 29 6.03 -2.60 9.85
N ARG A 30 6.83 -2.14 8.88
CA ARG A 30 6.63 -0.81 8.28
C ARG A 30 5.47 -0.75 7.28
N GLY A 31 4.94 0.46 7.11
CA GLY A 31 3.93 0.81 6.11
C GLY A 31 2.50 0.79 6.66
N THR A 32 1.62 1.45 5.92
CA THR A 32 0.20 1.59 6.28
C THR A 32 -0.52 0.26 6.19
N ARG A 33 -1.37 0.01 7.18
CA ARG A 33 -2.24 -1.15 7.27
C ARG A 33 -3.70 -0.75 7.28
N VAL A 34 -4.53 -1.62 6.72
CA VAL A 34 -5.99 -1.55 6.80
C VAL A 34 -6.43 -2.66 7.73
N ILE A 35 -7.14 -2.29 8.79
CA ILE A 35 -7.72 -3.21 9.76
C ILE A 35 -9.22 -2.93 9.89
N VAL A 36 -9.96 -3.88 10.45
CA VAL A 36 -11.35 -3.64 10.87
C VAL A 36 -11.33 -3.17 12.31
N CYS A 37 -11.83 -1.97 12.59
CA CYS A 37 -11.92 -1.48 13.95
C CYS A 37 -12.94 -2.34 14.72
N PRO A 38 -12.56 -2.98 15.83
CA PRO A 38 -13.43 -3.91 16.55
C PRO A 38 -14.68 -3.24 17.11
N GLU A 39 -14.63 -1.92 17.37
CA GLU A 39 -15.69 -1.21 18.05
C GLU A 39 -16.86 -0.80 17.13
N ASN A 40 -16.57 -0.33 15.92
CA ASN A 40 -17.60 0.11 14.97
C ASN A 40 -17.68 -0.74 13.70
N GLN A 41 -16.80 -1.74 13.56
CA GLN A 41 -16.74 -2.64 12.40
C GLN A 41 -16.42 -1.92 11.07
N GLU A 42 -15.86 -0.71 11.14
CA GLU A 42 -15.44 0.05 9.97
C GLU A 42 -13.95 -0.15 9.69
N SER A 43 -13.57 -0.02 8.42
CA SER A 43 -12.16 -0.09 8.03
C SER A 43 -11.41 1.14 8.54
N ALA A 44 -10.21 0.93 9.08
CA ALA A 44 -9.34 2.01 9.56
C ALA A 44 -7.92 1.83 9.05
N ALA A 45 -7.26 2.95 8.74
CA ALA A 45 -5.87 2.98 8.34
C ALA A 45 -4.99 3.21 9.56
N VAL A 46 -4.05 2.30 9.80
CA VAL A 46 -3.16 2.34 10.96
C VAL A 46 -1.69 2.21 10.55
N ASN A 47 -0.81 2.88 11.27
CA ASN A 47 0.63 2.69 11.16
C ASN A 47 1.14 2.06 12.45
N VAL A 48 1.86 0.95 12.34
CA VAL A 48 2.55 0.35 13.49
C VAL A 48 3.81 1.15 13.77
N ASP A 49 4.16 1.29 15.06
CA ASP A 49 5.48 1.75 15.44
C ASP A 49 6.53 0.68 15.14
N ALA A 50 6.92 0.60 13.88
CA ALA A 50 7.88 -0.39 13.38
C ALA A 50 9.25 -0.27 14.06
N SER A 51 9.61 0.90 14.58
CA SER A 51 10.83 1.10 15.35
C SER A 51 10.75 0.39 16.69
N HIS A 52 9.63 0.56 17.41
CA HIS A 52 9.40 -0.14 18.67
C HIS A 52 9.38 -1.65 18.46
N ALA A 53 8.60 -2.13 17.47
CA ALA A 53 8.52 -3.55 17.14
C ALA A 53 9.90 -4.14 16.73
N ALA A 54 10.76 -3.38 16.06
CA ALA A 54 12.10 -3.82 15.70
C ALA A 54 13.04 -3.91 16.91
N MET A 55 12.90 -3.00 17.89
CA MET A 55 13.67 -3.05 19.13
C MET A 55 13.21 -4.20 20.04
N THR A 56 11.94 -4.56 19.99
CA THR A 56 11.37 -5.62 20.84
C THR A 56 11.33 -6.99 20.17
N ALA A 57 11.72 -7.12 18.90
CA ALA A 57 11.68 -8.36 18.12
C ALA A 57 12.42 -9.56 18.73
N VAL A 58 13.32 -9.33 19.69
CA VAL A 58 14.10 -10.39 20.38
C VAL A 58 13.43 -10.86 21.67
N TRP A 59 12.43 -10.12 22.16
CA TRP A 59 11.64 -10.51 23.32
C TRP A 59 10.35 -11.22 22.89
N ASP A 60 9.96 -12.25 23.65
CA ASP A 60 8.84 -13.17 23.36
C ASP A 60 7.45 -12.51 23.37
N ALA A 61 7.39 -11.21 23.69
CA ALA A 61 6.21 -10.38 23.54
C ALA A 61 6.44 -9.41 22.38
N GLU A 62 5.94 -9.76 21.18
CA GLU A 62 5.76 -8.81 20.09
C GLU A 62 4.75 -7.73 20.55
N ASP A 63 5.24 -6.72 21.27
CA ASP A 63 4.47 -5.55 21.68
C ASP A 63 4.23 -4.67 20.45
N ILE A 64 3.18 -5.00 19.70
CA ILE A 64 2.75 -4.24 18.53
C ILE A 64 1.94 -3.05 19.00
N ARG A 65 2.52 -1.86 18.85
CA ARG A 65 1.84 -0.59 19.14
C ARG A 65 1.57 0.19 17.87
N LEU A 66 0.44 0.88 17.85
CA LEU A 66 0.10 1.81 16.77
C LEU A 66 0.78 3.15 17.02
N ARG A 67 1.42 3.68 15.97
CA ARG A 67 1.93 5.05 15.90
C ARG A 67 0.84 6.03 15.50
N SER A 68 -0.08 5.60 14.64
CA SER A 68 -1.22 6.42 14.20
C SER A 68 -2.41 5.56 13.78
N CYS A 69 -3.60 6.16 13.84
CA CYS A 69 -4.86 5.59 13.40
C CYS A 69 -5.68 6.70 12.75
N SER A 70 -6.30 6.45 11.59
CA SER A 70 -7.13 7.45 10.90
C SER A 70 -8.38 7.84 11.69
N ARG A 71 -8.78 7.03 12.68
CA ARG A 71 -9.94 7.28 13.55
C ARG A 71 -9.60 7.91 14.89
N TRP A 72 -8.32 8.18 15.19
CA TRP A 72 -7.93 8.49 16.56
C TRP A 72 -8.44 9.81 17.18
N PRO A 73 -8.92 10.84 16.47
CA PRO A 73 -9.59 11.92 17.17
C PRO A 73 -10.98 11.53 17.70
N GLU A 74 -11.62 10.48 17.14
CA GLU A 74 -12.96 10.05 17.55
C GLU A 74 -12.94 9.27 18.88
N ARG A 75 -11.78 8.69 19.23
CA ARG A 75 -11.62 7.73 20.34
C ARG A 75 -10.24 7.86 20.98
N GLU A 76 -10.02 8.96 21.70
CA GLU A 76 -8.74 9.29 22.33
C GLU A 76 -8.22 8.19 23.29
N ASP A 77 -9.11 7.40 23.89
CA ASP A 77 -8.79 6.28 24.80
C ASP A 77 -9.01 4.91 24.11
N CYS A 78 -8.28 4.66 23.02
CA CYS A 78 -8.35 3.40 22.28
C CYS A 78 -7.41 2.35 22.87
N ASP A 79 -7.95 1.16 23.15
CA ASP A 79 -7.21 -0.01 23.67
C ASP A 79 -6.31 -0.70 22.63
N GLN A 80 -6.39 -0.28 21.36
CA GLN A 80 -5.65 -0.84 20.23
C GLN A 80 -5.87 -2.35 20.03
N ALA A 81 -7.02 -2.92 20.42
CA ALA A 81 -7.30 -4.35 20.29
C ALA A 81 -7.17 -4.88 18.84
N CYS A 82 -7.25 -4.00 17.83
CA CYS A 82 -7.04 -4.35 16.42
C CYS A 82 -5.59 -4.79 16.09
N THR A 83 -4.60 -4.55 16.95
CA THR A 83 -3.21 -5.00 16.73
C THR A 83 -3.10 -6.52 16.63
N GLY A 84 -4.04 -7.27 17.24
CA GLY A 84 -4.13 -8.72 17.07
C GLY A 84 -4.33 -9.16 15.61
N GLN A 85 -5.06 -8.39 14.80
CA GLN A 85 -5.21 -8.67 13.36
C GLN A 85 -3.87 -8.55 12.63
N ILE A 86 -3.05 -7.59 13.07
CA ILE A 86 -1.72 -7.34 12.50
C ILE A 86 -0.75 -8.45 12.90
N ALA A 87 -0.79 -8.92 14.16
CA ALA A 87 0.02 -10.03 14.63
C ALA A 87 -0.26 -11.32 13.83
N VAL A 88 -1.54 -11.63 13.60
CA VAL A 88 -1.98 -12.82 12.88
C VAL A 88 -1.64 -12.74 11.39
N ALA A 89 -1.92 -11.61 10.73
CA ALA A 89 -1.77 -11.46 9.28
C ALA A 89 -1.06 -10.14 8.89
N PRO A 90 0.25 -9.98 9.19
CA PRO A 90 0.94 -8.70 9.00
C PRO A 90 1.01 -8.23 7.55
N GLN A 91 1.11 -9.17 6.59
CA GLN A 91 1.19 -8.86 5.18
C GLN A 91 -0.20 -8.60 4.58
N GLU A 92 -1.23 -9.31 5.04
CA GLU A 92 -2.58 -9.16 4.49
C GLU A 92 -3.24 -7.86 4.92
N THR A 93 -2.89 -7.38 6.11
CA THR A 93 -3.31 -6.06 6.58
C THR A 93 -2.59 -4.92 5.86
N ARG A 94 -1.51 -5.16 5.12
CA ARG A 94 -0.74 -4.09 4.48
C ARG A 94 -1.46 -3.54 3.24
N ALA A 95 -1.73 -2.23 3.22
CA ALA A 95 -2.49 -1.58 2.16
C ALA A 95 -1.95 -1.86 0.74
N PHE A 96 -0.62 -1.79 0.57
CA PHE A 96 0.02 -2.07 -0.72
C PHE A 96 -0.11 -3.54 -1.15
N GLU A 97 -0.11 -4.49 -0.20
CA GLU A 97 -0.29 -5.90 -0.53
C GLU A 97 -1.75 -6.19 -0.91
N MET A 98 -2.72 -5.57 -0.22
CA MET A 98 -4.12 -5.62 -0.62
C MET A 98 -4.32 -5.09 -2.03
N LEU A 99 -3.67 -3.96 -2.37
CA LEU A 99 -3.67 -3.38 -3.70
C LEU A 99 -3.07 -4.36 -4.73
N ARG A 100 -1.89 -4.92 -4.46
CA ARG A 100 -1.22 -5.88 -5.33
C ARG A 100 -2.08 -7.11 -5.60
N LYS A 101 -2.70 -7.67 -4.55
CA LYS A 101 -3.66 -8.78 -4.65
C LYS A 101 -4.89 -8.40 -5.46
N TRP A 102 -5.45 -7.21 -5.25
CA TRP A 102 -6.62 -6.77 -6.02
C TRP A 102 -6.30 -6.57 -7.50
N TYR A 103 -5.14 -6.03 -7.87
CA TYR A 103 -4.77 -5.88 -9.28
C TYR A 103 -4.35 -7.17 -9.98
N ALA A 104 -4.01 -8.22 -9.22
CA ALA A 104 -3.53 -9.48 -9.77
C ALA A 104 -4.49 -10.02 -10.84
N ASP A 105 -3.93 -10.38 -11.99
CA ASP A 105 -4.62 -10.97 -13.14
C ASP A 105 -5.77 -10.15 -13.74
N LYS A 106 -5.94 -8.89 -13.32
CA LYS A 106 -6.96 -8.00 -13.88
C LYS A 106 -6.48 -7.35 -15.19
N LYS A 107 -7.46 -6.97 -16.02
CA LYS A 107 -7.25 -6.19 -17.25
C LYS A 107 -7.64 -4.74 -17.00
N CYS A 108 -6.86 -3.83 -17.58
CA CYS A 108 -7.14 -2.40 -17.54
C CYS A 108 -8.51 -2.09 -18.16
N ALA A 109 -9.32 -1.28 -17.48
CA ALA A 109 -10.63 -0.86 -17.95
C ALA A 109 -10.57 -0.07 -19.26
N ILE A 110 -9.48 0.70 -19.45
CA ILE A 110 -9.28 1.60 -20.59
C ILE A 110 -8.64 0.86 -21.77
N CYS A 111 -7.39 0.40 -21.64
CA CYS A 111 -6.66 -0.21 -22.75
C CYS A 111 -6.88 -1.73 -22.90
N ARG A 112 -7.64 -2.37 -21.99
CA ARG A 112 -7.96 -3.81 -21.99
C ARG A 112 -6.77 -4.78 -21.90
N ARG A 113 -5.53 -4.29 -21.78
CA ARG A 113 -4.34 -5.11 -21.57
C ARG A 113 -4.30 -5.64 -20.13
N THR A 114 -3.69 -6.80 -19.94
CA THR A 114 -3.38 -7.33 -18.61
C THR A 114 -2.47 -6.36 -17.88
N ILE A 115 -2.77 -6.10 -16.61
CA ILE A 115 -1.98 -5.20 -15.79
C ILE A 115 -0.78 -5.97 -15.24
N PRO A 116 0.46 -5.48 -15.45
CA PRO A 116 1.63 -6.14 -14.89
C PRO A 116 1.62 -6.10 -13.36
N PRO A 117 2.36 -7.00 -12.69
CA PRO A 117 2.51 -6.97 -11.24
C PRO A 117 2.91 -5.58 -10.75
N LEU A 118 2.21 -5.10 -9.71
CA LEU A 118 2.49 -3.77 -9.18
C LEU A 118 3.83 -3.74 -8.44
N HIS A 119 4.57 -2.66 -8.67
CA HIS A 119 5.81 -2.36 -7.97
C HIS A 119 5.60 -1.17 -7.04
N ALA A 120 6.28 -1.18 -5.88
CA ALA A 120 6.19 -0.09 -4.91
C ALA A 120 6.75 1.23 -5.47
N VAL A 121 7.73 1.12 -6.38
CA VAL A 121 8.42 2.23 -7.04
C VAL A 121 7.95 2.33 -8.49
N GLY A 122 7.75 3.55 -8.98
CA GLY A 122 7.37 3.84 -10.36
C GLY A 122 5.94 4.41 -10.50
N PRO A 123 5.42 4.50 -11.74
CA PRO A 123 4.09 5.03 -12.00
C PRO A 123 3.00 4.24 -11.27
N LYS A 124 2.05 4.96 -10.69
CA LYS A 124 1.02 4.40 -9.83
C LYS A 124 -0.22 4.01 -10.66
N PRO A 125 -0.84 2.85 -10.39
CA PRO A 125 -2.07 2.47 -11.08
C PRO A 125 -3.25 3.34 -10.65
N GLY A 126 -4.27 3.39 -11.49
CA GLY A 126 -5.46 4.19 -11.29
C GLY A 126 -6.71 3.34 -11.09
N MET A 127 -7.76 3.91 -10.52
CA MET A 127 -9.04 3.26 -10.35
C MET A 127 -10.12 4.10 -11.01
N LEU A 128 -10.96 3.45 -11.80
CA LEU A 128 -12.05 4.09 -12.53
C LEU A 128 -13.36 3.88 -11.77
N ASN A 129 -14.00 4.96 -11.38
CA ASN A 129 -15.30 4.89 -10.72
C ASN A 129 -16.40 4.55 -11.74
N LEU A 130 -17.05 3.40 -11.58
CA LEU A 130 -18.14 2.95 -12.45
C LEU A 130 -19.39 3.80 -12.36
N ALA A 131 -19.61 4.45 -11.22
CA ALA A 131 -20.80 5.26 -10.98
C ALA A 131 -20.63 6.70 -11.47
N SER A 132 -19.40 7.14 -11.78
CA SER A 132 -19.16 8.52 -12.21
C SER A 132 -19.42 8.68 -13.71
N PRO A 133 -20.31 9.61 -14.13
CA PRO A 133 -20.51 9.93 -15.54
C PRO A 133 -19.26 10.49 -16.21
N SER A 134 -18.33 11.07 -15.44
CA SER A 134 -17.11 11.69 -15.93
C SER A 134 -16.02 10.69 -16.32
N HIS A 135 -16.20 9.38 -16.05
CA HIS A 135 -15.14 8.37 -16.18
C HIS A 135 -13.82 8.79 -15.53
N GLU A 136 -13.90 9.54 -14.42
CA GLU A 136 -12.71 10.02 -13.76
C GLU A 136 -11.92 8.88 -13.12
N THR A 137 -10.61 8.91 -13.35
CA THR A 137 -9.66 7.98 -12.76
C THR A 137 -8.99 8.62 -11.55
N ILE A 138 -8.99 7.91 -10.43
CA ILE A 138 -8.29 8.32 -9.21
C ILE A 138 -7.01 7.49 -9.02
N SER A 139 -5.90 8.15 -8.68
CA SER A 139 -4.66 7.44 -8.33
C SER A 139 -4.83 6.77 -6.97
N TRP A 140 -4.28 5.56 -6.77
CA TRP A 140 -4.42 4.90 -5.45
C TRP A 140 -3.79 5.71 -4.30
N GLU A 141 -2.79 6.57 -4.57
CA GLU A 141 -2.17 7.42 -3.53
C GLU A 141 -3.10 8.53 -3.05
N GLU A 142 -4.10 8.88 -3.84
CA GLU A 142 -5.14 9.86 -3.50
C GLU A 142 -6.27 9.20 -2.69
N ILE A 143 -6.24 7.87 -2.52
CA ILE A 143 -7.26 7.10 -1.82
C ILE A 143 -6.77 6.83 -0.39
N PRO A 144 -7.47 7.35 0.64
CA PRO A 144 -7.19 6.99 2.02
C PRO A 144 -7.24 5.46 2.18
N ALA A 145 -6.26 4.88 2.85
CA ALA A 145 -6.09 3.43 2.89
C ALA A 145 -7.30 2.71 3.50
N GLU A 146 -8.00 3.35 4.45
CA GLU A 146 -9.25 2.90 5.05
C GLU A 146 -10.39 2.71 4.04
N HIS A 147 -10.36 3.42 2.91
CA HIS A 147 -11.37 3.33 1.86
C HIS A 147 -11.05 2.27 0.80
N LEU A 148 -9.85 1.67 0.82
CA LEU A 148 -9.45 0.66 -0.16
C LEU A 148 -10.46 -0.50 -0.29
N PRO A 149 -11.02 -1.08 0.80
CA PRO A 149 -12.00 -2.16 0.66
C PRO A 149 -13.25 -1.74 -0.12
N VAL A 150 -13.76 -0.54 0.11
CA VAL A 150 -14.94 -0.01 -0.60
C VAL A 150 -14.61 0.28 -2.06
N VAL A 151 -13.44 0.87 -2.32
CA VAL A 151 -12.98 1.19 -3.67
C VAL A 151 -12.79 -0.09 -4.49
N PHE A 152 -12.21 -1.14 -3.90
CA PHE A 152 -12.05 -2.44 -4.54
C PHE A 152 -13.37 -3.08 -4.99
N ALA A 153 -14.47 -2.77 -4.30
CA ALA A 153 -15.81 -3.27 -4.63
C ALA A 153 -16.53 -2.44 -5.71
N THR A 154 -16.15 -1.18 -5.88
CA THR A 154 -16.93 -0.19 -6.67
C THR A 154 -16.20 0.31 -7.92
N HIS A 155 -14.89 0.14 -8.01
CA HIS A 155 -14.08 0.67 -9.09
C HIS A 155 -13.53 -0.42 -10.01
N LEU A 156 -13.22 -0.05 -11.25
CA LEU A 156 -12.46 -0.88 -12.18
C LEU A 156 -10.97 -0.50 -12.17
N PRO A 157 -10.07 -1.46 -12.42
CA PRO A 157 -8.63 -1.21 -12.41
C PRO A 157 -8.17 -0.50 -13.69
N VAL A 158 -7.26 0.45 -13.55
CA VAL A 158 -6.61 1.19 -14.63
C VAL A 158 -5.09 1.00 -14.51
N CYS A 159 -4.44 0.62 -15.61
CA CYS A 159 -2.99 0.42 -15.59
C CYS A 159 -2.25 1.76 -15.39
N PRO A 160 -1.00 1.74 -14.89
CA PRO A 160 -0.25 2.98 -14.64
C PRO A 160 -0.09 3.89 -15.87
N GLN A 161 0.06 3.31 -17.07
CA GLN A 161 0.18 4.09 -18.30
C GLN A 161 -1.13 4.84 -18.63
N CYS A 162 -2.27 4.16 -18.52
CA CYS A 162 -3.56 4.81 -18.75
C CYS A 162 -3.87 5.84 -17.65
N GLN A 163 -3.48 5.56 -16.39
CA GLN A 163 -3.63 6.53 -15.30
C GLN A 163 -2.86 7.82 -15.58
N VAL A 164 -1.60 7.73 -16.01
CA VAL A 164 -0.80 8.91 -16.38
C VAL A 164 -1.42 9.65 -17.57
N ALA A 165 -1.93 8.92 -18.57
CA ALA A 165 -2.59 9.53 -19.72
C ALA A 165 -3.87 10.28 -19.34
N GLU A 166 -4.73 9.71 -18.48
CA GLU A 166 -5.96 10.37 -18.02
C GLU A 166 -5.67 11.54 -17.09
N ALA A 167 -4.69 11.41 -16.18
CA ALA A 167 -4.24 12.52 -15.35
C ALA A 167 -3.75 13.70 -16.21
N PHE A 168 -2.94 13.43 -17.24
CA PHE A 168 -2.46 14.45 -18.17
C PHE A 168 -3.61 15.12 -18.94
N ARG A 169 -4.58 14.35 -19.43
CA ARG A 169 -5.78 14.91 -20.10
C ARG A 169 -6.58 15.82 -19.18
N ARG A 170 -6.72 15.46 -17.91
CA ARG A 170 -7.45 16.27 -16.92
C ARG A 170 -6.70 17.57 -16.59
N GLU A 171 -5.39 17.51 -16.43
CA GLU A 171 -4.57 18.65 -16.01
C GLU A 171 -4.26 19.61 -17.16
N PHE A 172 -4.10 19.10 -18.39
CA PHE A 172 -3.72 19.89 -19.57
C PHE A 172 -4.68 19.67 -20.76
N PRO A 173 -5.97 19.98 -20.63
CA PRO A 173 -6.96 19.71 -21.68
C PRO A 173 -6.65 20.43 -22.99
N ASP A 174 -6.09 21.65 -22.93
CA ASP A 174 -5.76 22.47 -24.10
C ASP A 174 -4.60 21.88 -24.95
N LEU A 175 -3.82 20.96 -24.38
CA LEU A 175 -2.72 20.28 -25.08
C LEU A 175 -3.16 18.96 -25.73
N ILE A 176 -4.42 18.55 -25.56
CA ILE A 176 -4.96 17.31 -26.11
C ILE A 176 -5.48 17.56 -27.51
N VAL A 177 -4.90 16.86 -28.49
CA VAL A 177 -5.39 16.85 -29.86
C VAL A 177 -6.21 15.58 -30.08
N ASP A 178 -7.53 15.72 -30.10
CA ASP A 178 -8.42 14.62 -30.46
C ASP A 178 -8.32 14.34 -31.96
N ARG A 179 -7.76 13.18 -32.30
CA ARG A 179 -7.82 12.69 -33.68
C ARG A 179 -9.22 12.15 -33.95
N ASN A 180 -10.11 13.04 -34.37
CA ASN A 180 -11.45 12.66 -34.79
C ASN A 180 -11.37 11.69 -35.98
N SER A 181 -11.95 10.50 -35.87
CA SER A 181 -11.87 9.43 -36.89
C SER A 181 -12.52 9.80 -38.24
N ARG A 182 -13.20 10.94 -38.31
CA ARG A 182 -13.84 11.47 -39.53
C ARG A 182 -12.89 11.99 -40.61
N ASN A 183 -11.61 12.24 -40.31
CA ASN A 183 -10.66 12.80 -41.28
C ASN A 183 -9.64 11.80 -41.84
N ALA A 184 -9.79 10.50 -41.58
CA ALA A 184 -8.91 9.46 -42.15
C ALA A 184 -9.29 9.01 -43.57
N GLY A 185 -10.19 9.74 -44.25
CA GLY A 185 -10.76 9.36 -45.56
C GLY A 185 -10.29 10.17 -46.77
N ASN A 186 -9.44 11.18 -46.61
CA ASN A 186 -8.93 11.98 -47.76
C ASN A 186 -7.42 12.18 -47.66
N VAL A 187 -6.67 11.13 -48.00
CA VAL A 187 -5.33 11.31 -48.57
C VAL A 187 -5.31 10.40 -49.80
N HIS A 188 -5.35 11.04 -50.97
CA HIS A 188 -5.22 10.43 -52.29
C HIS A 188 -3.90 9.68 -52.45
#